data_AF-A0A7X9N7A5-F1
#
_entry.id   AF-A0A7X9N7A5-F1
#
_cell.length_a   1.000
_cell.length_b   1.000
_cell.length_c   1.000
_cell.angle_alpha   90.00
_cell.angle_beta   90.00
_cell.angle_gamma   90.00
#
_symmetry.space_group_name_H-M   'P 1'
#
loop_
_entity.id
_entity.type
_entity.pdbx_description
1 polymer ?
#
loop_
_entity_poly.entity_id
_entity_poly.type
_entity_poly.pdbx_seq_one_letter_code
_entity_poly.pdbx_strand_id
1 'polypeptide(L)'
;RRIAKATKQKALLKAYPSPTERKVRDELVANKADWQYQYSAHLLQLAITDLANAWSNFFNKAQPDWGKPKFKSKKAPRQGFKSDQSKIKDGILYLERARESTIPKDQWRGFKLNEEPLSEEFGVVSYFKEKGRYYAAIPYKIKAENIKTLDKTGKATAVDVNVGHFDYT
;
A
#
# COMPACT_ATOMS: atom_id res chain seq x y z
N ARG A 1 44.44 6.59 -13.38
CA ARG A 1 43.05 6.75 -13.93
C ARG A 1 41.93 6.24 -13.01
N ARG A 2 41.98 5.00 -12.47
CA ARG A 2 40.91 4.46 -11.59
C ARG A 2 40.72 5.22 -10.26
N ILE A 3 41.81 5.61 -9.59
CA ILE A 3 41.78 6.33 -8.30
C ILE A 3 41.09 7.70 -8.45
N ALA A 4 41.48 8.51 -9.43
CA ALA A 4 40.86 9.81 -9.70
C ALA A 4 39.35 9.71 -10.00
N LYS A 5 38.91 8.64 -10.66
CA LYS A 5 37.49 8.38 -10.94
C LYS A 5 36.70 8.08 -9.66
N ALA A 6 37.29 7.32 -8.73
CA ALA A 6 36.69 7.02 -7.41
C ALA A 6 36.64 8.27 -6.51
N THR A 7 37.66 9.13 -6.52
CA THR A 7 37.67 10.38 -5.75
C THR A 7 36.61 11.35 -6.25
N LYS A 8 36.47 11.48 -7.58
CA LYS A 8 35.41 12.29 -8.21
C LYS A 8 34.01 11.75 -7.87
N GLN A 9 33.84 10.43 -7.86
CA GLN A 9 32.57 9.79 -7.47
C GLN A 9 32.22 10.04 -6.00
N LYS A 10 33.19 9.93 -5.07
CA LYS A 10 32.98 10.27 -3.66
C LYS A 10 32.60 11.74 -3.46
N ALA A 11 33.26 12.66 -4.16
CA ALA A 11 32.94 14.08 -4.11
C ALA A 11 31.50 14.37 -4.62
N LEU A 12 31.10 13.71 -5.72
CA LEU A 12 29.74 13.82 -6.25
C LEU A 12 28.69 13.27 -5.29
N LEU A 13 28.92 12.10 -4.66
CA LEU A 13 28.00 11.53 -3.67
C LEU A 13 27.90 12.40 -2.40
N LYS A 14 28.96 13.13 -2.05
CA LYS A 14 28.95 14.07 -0.93
C LYS A 14 28.14 15.34 -1.26
N ALA A 15 28.28 15.87 -2.48
CA ALA A 15 27.53 17.03 -2.95
C ALA A 15 26.06 16.70 -3.23
N TYR A 16 25.79 15.50 -3.74
CA TYR A 16 24.47 14.98 -4.08
C TYR A 16 24.25 13.65 -3.35
N PRO A 17 23.93 13.71 -2.04
CA PRO A 17 23.67 12.51 -1.28
C PRO A 17 22.46 11.77 -1.87
N SER A 18 22.52 10.45 -1.88
CA SER A 18 21.41 9.62 -2.34
C SER A 18 20.11 10.03 -1.61
N PRO A 19 18.99 10.15 -2.33
CA PRO A 19 17.72 10.48 -1.72
C PRO A 19 17.34 9.37 -0.73
N THR A 20 17.03 9.77 0.50
CA THR A 20 16.47 8.88 1.51
C THR A 20 14.97 9.14 1.62
N GLU A 21 14.21 8.15 2.10
CA GLU A 21 12.78 8.30 2.38
C GLU A 21 12.50 9.60 3.15
N ARG A 22 13.25 9.82 4.24
CA ARG A 22 13.12 11.00 5.08
C ARG A 22 13.33 12.31 4.30
N LYS A 23 14.38 12.41 3.48
CA LYS A 23 14.66 13.61 2.69
C LYS A 23 13.56 13.90 1.69
N VAL A 24 13.12 12.88 0.96
CA VAL A 24 12.03 13.00 -0.02
C VAL A 24 10.73 13.39 0.68
N ARG A 25 10.45 12.79 1.84
CA ARG A 25 9.28 13.13 2.65
C ARG A 25 9.31 14.58 3.11
N ASP A 26 10.41 15.01 3.70
CA ASP A 26 10.54 16.36 4.25
C ASP A 26 10.45 17.41 3.11
N GLU A 27 11.03 17.12 1.94
CA GLU A 27 10.91 17.96 0.73
C GLU A 27 9.48 18.02 0.17
N LEU A 28 8.78 16.89 0.07
CA LEU A 28 7.39 16.84 -0.41
C LEU A 28 6.41 17.48 0.57
N VAL A 29 6.69 17.42 1.88
CA VAL A 29 5.90 18.10 2.90
C VAL A 29 6.13 19.62 2.86
N ALA A 30 7.37 20.06 2.66
CA ALA A 30 7.71 21.48 2.55
C ALA A 30 7.12 22.13 1.30
N ASN A 31 7.02 21.38 0.19
CA ASN A 31 6.51 21.86 -1.10
C ASN A 31 5.03 21.48 -1.34
N LYS A 32 4.22 21.35 -0.28
CA LYS A 32 2.79 21.08 -0.46
C LYS A 32 2.10 22.26 -1.11
N ALA A 33 1.28 21.97 -2.11
CA ALA A 33 0.34 22.95 -2.65
C ALA A 33 -0.84 23.14 -1.69
N ASP A 34 -1.46 24.32 -1.67
CA ASP A 34 -2.57 24.66 -0.76
C ASP A 34 -3.71 23.63 -0.78
N TRP A 35 -4.08 23.16 -1.98
CA TRP A 35 -5.13 22.15 -2.13
C TRP A 35 -4.76 20.79 -1.49
N GLN A 36 -3.48 20.48 -1.30
CA GLN A 36 -3.04 19.22 -0.68
C GLN A 36 -3.31 19.18 0.81
N TYR A 37 -3.42 20.32 1.49
CA TYR A 37 -3.75 20.39 2.91
C TYR A 37 -5.19 19.95 3.21
N GLN A 38 -6.06 19.96 2.20
CA GLN A 38 -7.42 19.43 2.32
C GLN A 38 -7.44 17.89 2.44
N TYR A 39 -6.34 17.21 2.10
CA TYR A 39 -6.17 15.75 2.18
C TYR A 39 -5.26 15.35 3.33
N SER A 40 -5.41 14.11 3.81
CA SER A 40 -4.60 13.61 4.92
C SER A 40 -3.11 13.61 4.55
N ALA A 41 -2.31 14.29 5.36
CA ALA A 41 -0.85 14.26 5.25
C ALA A 41 -0.27 12.86 5.46
N HIS A 42 -0.97 12.01 6.21
CA HIS A 42 -0.56 10.64 6.48
C HIS A 42 -0.61 9.78 5.22
N LEU A 43 -1.63 9.95 4.37
CA LEU A 43 -1.72 9.25 3.08
C LEU A 43 -0.55 9.59 2.15
N LEU A 44 -0.12 10.86 2.14
CA LEU A 44 1.07 11.27 1.39
C LEU A 44 2.32 10.57 1.94
N GLN A 45 2.50 10.54 3.25
CA GLN A 45 3.64 9.87 3.88
C GLN A 45 3.65 8.37 3.56
N LEU A 46 2.50 7.71 3.65
CA LEU A 46 2.36 6.30 3.32
C LEU A 46 2.74 5.99 1.85
N ALA A 47 2.36 6.86 0.92
CA ALA A 47 2.77 6.75 -0.48
C ALA A 47 4.29 6.95 -0.68
N ILE A 48 4.92 7.82 0.13
CA ILE A 48 6.37 8.06 0.08
C ILE A 48 7.14 6.87 0.65
N THR A 49 6.66 6.29 1.75
CA THR A 49 7.22 5.05 2.32
C THR A 49 7.14 3.89 1.32
N ASP A 50 6.00 3.74 0.62
CA ASP A 50 5.86 2.74 -0.44
C ASP A 50 6.84 2.94 -1.58
N LEU A 51 7.03 4.19 -2.01
CA LEU A 51 8.01 4.52 -3.05
C LEU A 51 9.42 4.19 -2.59
N ALA A 52 9.78 4.53 -1.35
CA ALA A 52 11.09 4.22 -0.78
C ALA A 52 11.34 2.71 -0.71
N ASN A 53 10.34 1.95 -0.26
CA ASN A 53 10.40 0.48 -0.24
C ASN A 53 10.57 -0.09 -1.65
N ALA A 54 9.80 0.40 -2.63
CA ALA A 54 9.91 -0.05 -4.02
C ALA A 54 11.31 0.20 -4.63
N TRP A 55 11.92 1.35 -4.32
CA TRP A 55 13.30 1.63 -4.75
C TRP A 55 14.33 0.78 -4.03
N SER A 56 14.21 0.62 -2.71
CA SER A 56 15.08 -0.25 -1.91
C SER A 56 15.07 -1.68 -2.47
N ASN A 57 13.87 -2.18 -2.73
CA ASN A 57 13.60 -3.46 -3.36
C ASN A 57 14.26 -3.63 -4.73
N PHE A 58 14.16 -2.61 -5.59
CA PHE A 58 14.83 -2.59 -6.90
C PHE A 58 16.35 -2.64 -6.78
N PHE A 59 16.95 -1.85 -5.88
CA PHE A 59 18.41 -1.84 -5.69
C PHE A 59 18.94 -3.11 -5.04
N ASN A 60 18.19 -3.69 -4.10
CA ASN A 60 18.55 -4.92 -3.41
C ASN A 60 18.32 -6.18 -4.27
N LYS A 61 17.67 -6.05 -5.44
CA LYS A 61 17.29 -7.18 -6.31
C LYS A 61 16.57 -8.29 -5.54
N ALA A 62 15.63 -7.92 -4.67
CA ALA A 62 14.99 -8.93 -3.81
C ALA A 62 14.22 -10.00 -4.61
N GLN A 63 13.90 -9.73 -5.88
CA GLN A 63 13.46 -10.72 -6.87
C GLN A 63 14.17 -10.50 -8.22
N PRO A 64 14.37 -11.57 -9.03
CA PRO A 64 15.13 -11.51 -10.27
C PRO A 64 14.47 -10.67 -11.39
N ASP A 65 13.16 -10.52 -11.36
CA ASP A 65 12.33 -9.84 -12.37
C ASP A 65 11.91 -8.43 -11.95
N TRP A 66 12.38 -7.93 -10.80
CA TRP A 66 12.02 -6.60 -10.33
C TRP A 66 12.66 -5.49 -11.16
N GLY A 67 11.84 -4.92 -12.03
CA GLY A 67 12.16 -3.71 -12.78
C GLY A 67 12.12 -2.45 -11.92
N LYS A 68 12.68 -1.36 -12.48
CA LYS A 68 12.65 -0.03 -11.86
C LYS A 68 11.19 0.38 -11.56
N PRO A 69 10.88 0.91 -10.36
CA PRO A 69 9.54 1.40 -10.07
C PRO A 69 9.14 2.52 -11.04
N LYS A 70 7.89 2.47 -11.51
CA LYS A 70 7.34 3.43 -12.47
C LYS A 70 6.03 3.99 -11.93
N PHE A 71 5.89 5.31 -12.02
CA PHE A 71 4.62 5.95 -11.73
C PHE A 71 3.58 5.53 -12.76
N LYS A 72 2.41 5.07 -12.31
CA LYS A 72 1.30 4.74 -13.21
C LYS A 72 0.62 6.02 -13.67
N SER A 73 0.26 6.09 -14.94
CA SER A 73 -0.41 7.28 -15.48
C SER A 73 -1.75 7.50 -14.78
N LYS A 74 -2.20 8.75 -14.69
CA LYS A 74 -3.55 9.10 -14.21
C LYS A 74 -4.67 8.43 -15.04
N LYS A 75 -4.40 8.06 -16.30
CA LYS A 75 -5.34 7.37 -17.19
C LYS A 75 -5.36 5.85 -16.99
N ALA A 76 -4.61 5.32 -16.01
CA ALA A 76 -4.63 3.89 -15.73
C ALA A 76 -6.06 3.43 -15.39
N PRO A 77 -6.49 2.25 -15.89
CA PRO A 77 -7.85 1.75 -15.63
C PRO A 77 -8.17 1.60 -14.15
N ARG A 78 -7.15 1.33 -13.33
CA ARG A 78 -7.24 1.21 -11.88
C ARG A 78 -6.41 2.31 -11.23
N GLN A 79 -7.10 3.25 -10.61
CA GLN A 79 -6.51 4.30 -9.78
C GLN A 79 -6.93 4.08 -8.34
N GLY A 80 -5.99 4.24 -7.39
CA GLY A 80 -6.28 4.01 -5.99
C GLY A 80 -5.21 4.56 -5.07
N PHE A 81 -5.50 4.48 -3.78
CA PHE A 81 -4.59 4.78 -2.68
C PHE A 81 -4.88 3.82 -1.54
N LYS A 82 -4.04 3.81 -0.51
CA LYS A 82 -4.24 2.97 0.67
C LYS A 82 -4.19 3.80 1.94
N SER A 83 -4.82 3.31 2.99
CA SER A 83 -4.88 3.97 4.30
C SER A 83 -4.89 2.91 5.40
N ASP A 84 -3.94 3.04 6.31
CA ASP A 84 -3.81 2.30 7.57
C ASP A 84 -4.57 2.94 8.74
N GLN A 85 -5.15 4.14 8.54
CA GLN A 85 -5.95 4.88 9.51
C GLN A 85 -7.46 4.82 9.24
N SER A 86 -7.87 3.98 8.29
CA SER A 86 -9.28 3.74 8.00
C SER A 86 -9.98 3.11 9.20
N LYS A 87 -11.24 3.48 9.45
CA LYS A 87 -12.01 2.99 10.60
C LYS A 87 -13.34 2.44 10.14
N ILE A 88 -13.78 1.35 10.74
CA ILE A 88 -15.12 0.81 10.54
C ILE A 88 -15.87 1.00 11.86
N LYS A 89 -17.06 1.60 11.79
CA LYS A 89 -17.97 1.78 12.94
C LYS A 89 -19.38 1.49 12.48
N ASP A 90 -20.07 0.59 13.17
CA ASP A 90 -21.47 0.23 12.87
C ASP A 90 -21.69 -0.13 11.39
N GLY A 91 -20.77 -0.90 10.81
CA GLY A 91 -20.82 -1.29 9.39
C GLY A 91 -20.45 -0.18 8.39
N ILE A 92 -20.10 1.01 8.87
CA ILE A 92 -19.76 2.18 8.04
C ILE A 92 -18.24 2.37 8.00
N LEU A 93 -17.67 2.44 6.80
CA LEU A 93 -16.25 2.69 6.56
C LEU A 93 -15.95 4.19 6.51
N TYR A 94 -15.06 4.66 7.37
CA TYR A 94 -14.60 6.04 7.44
C TYR A 94 -13.17 6.16 6.92
N LEU A 95 -12.98 7.08 5.97
CA LEU A 95 -11.68 7.56 5.57
C LEU A 95 -11.09 8.49 6.63
N GLU A 96 -9.77 8.56 6.68
CA GLU A 96 -9.08 9.56 7.50
C GLU A 96 -9.39 10.98 6.99
N ARG A 97 -9.72 11.89 7.91
CA ARG A 97 -9.99 13.30 7.61
C ARG A 97 -8.74 14.14 7.88
N ALA A 98 -8.38 15.01 6.95
CA ALA A 98 -7.33 15.99 7.17
C ALA A 98 -7.71 16.98 8.28
N ARG A 99 -6.73 17.46 9.05
CA ARG A 99 -6.95 18.49 10.08
C ARG A 99 -7.52 19.77 9.46
N GLU A 100 -6.97 20.16 8.32
CA GLU A 100 -7.33 21.36 7.54
C GLU A 100 -8.37 21.07 6.45
N SER A 101 -9.08 19.94 6.56
CA SER A 101 -10.17 19.64 5.63
C SER A 101 -11.23 20.75 5.68
N THR A 102 -11.63 21.22 4.50
CA THR A 102 -12.75 22.15 4.31
C THR A 102 -14.08 21.57 4.79
N ILE A 103 -14.17 20.24 4.91
CA ILE A 103 -15.34 19.55 5.44
C ILE A 103 -15.23 19.47 6.97
N PRO A 104 -16.17 20.09 7.71
CA PRO A 104 -16.21 20.02 9.17
C PRO A 104 -16.29 18.59 9.71
N LYS A 105 -15.82 18.37 10.94
CA LYS A 105 -15.75 17.03 11.54
C LYS A 105 -17.12 16.37 11.70
N ASP A 106 -18.11 17.15 12.07
CA ASP A 106 -19.52 16.78 12.20
C ASP A 106 -20.18 16.48 10.84
N GLN A 107 -19.61 16.98 9.74
CA GLN A 107 -20.07 16.72 8.37
C GLN A 107 -19.27 15.63 7.66
N TRP A 108 -18.20 15.11 8.28
CA TRP A 108 -17.45 14.00 7.72
C TRP A 108 -18.33 12.74 7.69
N ARG A 109 -18.49 12.14 6.52
CA ARG A 109 -19.34 10.96 6.30
C ARG A 109 -18.49 9.76 5.97
N GLY A 110 -18.90 8.61 6.48
CA GLY A 110 -18.40 7.33 6.04
C GLY A 110 -19.23 6.76 4.89
N PHE A 111 -18.80 5.61 4.39
CA PHE A 111 -19.39 4.90 3.28
C PHE A 111 -20.01 3.61 3.79
N LYS A 112 -21.28 3.37 3.45
CA LYS A 112 -21.89 2.06 3.67
C LYS A 112 -21.28 1.06 2.70
N LEU A 113 -20.83 -0.07 3.22
CA LEU A 113 -20.33 -1.17 2.41
C LEU A 113 -21.50 -2.01 1.88
N ASN A 114 -21.30 -2.64 0.72
CA ASN A 114 -22.30 -3.56 0.16
C ASN A 114 -22.44 -4.85 0.98
N GLU A 115 -21.33 -5.25 1.61
CA GLU A 115 -21.25 -6.40 2.50
C GLU A 115 -20.97 -5.90 3.92
N GLU A 116 -21.52 -6.58 4.92
CA GLU A 116 -21.23 -6.27 6.31
C GLU A 116 -19.75 -6.59 6.62
N PRO A 117 -18.99 -5.63 7.14
CA PRO A 117 -17.61 -5.87 7.51
C PRO A 117 -17.53 -6.82 8.72
N LEU A 118 -16.48 -7.64 8.76
CA LEU A 118 -16.19 -8.48 9.92
C LEU A 118 -15.83 -7.60 11.13
N SER A 119 -16.05 -8.12 12.34
CA SER A 119 -15.67 -7.47 13.60
C SER A 119 -14.16 -7.48 13.87
N GLU A 120 -13.39 -8.13 13.01
CA GLU A 120 -12.00 -8.48 13.28
C GLU A 120 -11.08 -7.29 12.99
N GLU A 121 -9.92 -7.28 13.65
CA GLU A 121 -8.90 -6.28 13.34
C GLU A 121 -8.51 -6.38 11.87
N PHE A 122 -8.37 -5.25 11.20
CA PHE A 122 -7.93 -5.19 9.81
C PHE A 122 -6.66 -4.34 9.66
N GLY A 123 -5.92 -4.61 8.60
CA GLY A 123 -4.70 -3.89 8.26
C GLY A 123 -4.93 -2.67 7.37
N VAL A 124 -4.00 -2.43 6.45
CA VAL A 124 -4.06 -1.31 5.52
C VAL A 124 -5.17 -1.52 4.50
N VAL A 125 -6.16 -0.64 4.48
CA VAL A 125 -7.27 -0.69 3.51
C VAL A 125 -6.83 -0.07 2.20
N SER A 126 -7.14 -0.73 1.09
CA SER A 126 -6.86 -0.21 -0.26
C SER A 126 -8.13 0.26 -0.94
N TYR A 127 -8.17 1.51 -1.37
CA TYR A 127 -9.28 2.14 -2.09
C TYR A 127 -8.92 2.25 -3.56
N PHE A 128 -9.78 1.77 -4.45
CA PHE A 128 -9.51 1.87 -5.88
C PHE A 128 -10.81 1.97 -6.68
N LYS A 129 -10.70 2.58 -7.86
CA LYS A 129 -11.77 2.63 -8.84
C LYS A 129 -11.51 1.60 -9.93
N GLU A 130 -12.52 0.82 -10.26
CA GLU A 130 -12.47 -0.17 -11.33
C GLU A 130 -13.84 -0.24 -12.01
N LYS A 131 -13.87 -0.24 -13.35
CA LYS A 131 -15.12 -0.28 -14.15
C LYS A 131 -16.17 0.76 -13.70
N GLY A 132 -15.71 1.96 -13.33
CA GLY A 132 -16.59 3.05 -12.90
C GLY A 132 -17.05 3.00 -11.44
N ARG A 133 -16.77 1.90 -10.70
CA ARG A 133 -17.19 1.70 -9.31
C ARG A 133 -16.02 1.84 -8.35
N TYR A 134 -16.30 2.28 -7.12
CA TYR A 134 -15.32 2.35 -6.04
C TYR A 134 -15.35 1.06 -5.22
N TYR A 135 -14.17 0.56 -4.90
CA TYR A 135 -13.96 -0.64 -4.11
C TYR A 135 -13.01 -0.33 -2.95
N ALA A 136 -13.24 -1.00 -1.83
CA ALA A 136 -12.34 -1.03 -0.69
C ALA A 136 -11.95 -2.49 -0.42
N ALA A 137 -10.65 -2.79 -0.50
CA ALA A 137 -10.11 -4.08 -0.07
C ALA A 137 -9.66 -3.97 1.38
N ILE A 138 -10.33 -4.70 2.27
CA ILE A 138 -10.13 -4.67 3.73
C ILE A 138 -9.47 -5.99 4.14
N PRO A 139 -8.16 -6.01 4.47
CA PRO A 139 -7.48 -7.23 4.88
C PRO A 139 -7.70 -7.50 6.38
N TYR A 140 -8.55 -8.47 6.70
CA TYR A 140 -8.79 -8.88 8.09
C TYR A 140 -7.68 -9.79 8.62
N LYS A 141 -7.28 -9.54 9.86
CA LYS A 141 -6.32 -10.34 10.62
C LYS A 141 -7.08 -11.37 11.45
N ILE A 142 -7.49 -12.45 10.80
CA ILE A 142 -8.20 -13.55 11.47
C ILE A 142 -7.19 -14.38 12.24
N LYS A 143 -7.42 -14.59 13.55
CA LYS A 143 -6.58 -15.48 14.36
C LYS A 143 -6.71 -16.91 13.87
N ALA A 144 -5.60 -17.65 13.84
CA ALA A 144 -5.60 -19.05 13.40
C ALA A 144 -6.59 -19.93 14.18
N GLU A 145 -6.78 -19.65 15.47
CA GLU A 145 -7.75 -20.31 16.36
C GLU A 145 -9.20 -20.15 15.90
N ASN A 146 -9.53 -19.04 15.22
CA ASN A 146 -10.87 -18.76 14.73
C ASN A 146 -11.13 -19.34 13.32
N ILE A 147 -10.08 -19.83 12.66
CA ILE A 147 -10.22 -20.54 11.39
C ILE A 147 -10.75 -21.92 11.73
N LYS A 148 -11.98 -22.24 11.31
CA LYS A 148 -12.51 -23.60 11.41
C LYS A 148 -11.59 -24.54 10.63
N THR A 149 -10.72 -25.25 11.34
CA THR A 149 -9.97 -26.37 10.79
C THR A 149 -10.96 -27.52 10.61
N LEU A 150 -11.06 -28.02 9.38
CA LEU A 150 -11.81 -29.26 9.14
C LEU A 150 -11.16 -30.39 9.94
N ASP A 151 -11.99 -31.29 10.47
CA ASP A 151 -11.51 -32.45 11.20
C ASP A 151 -10.59 -33.29 10.29
N LYS A 152 -9.50 -33.80 10.87
CA LYS A 152 -8.59 -34.68 10.15
C LYS A 152 -9.37 -35.92 9.72
N THR A 153 -9.41 -36.18 8.41
CA THR A 153 -10.12 -37.32 7.82
C THR A 153 -9.43 -38.66 8.10
N GLY A 154 -8.19 -38.66 8.61
CA GLY A 154 -7.39 -39.86 8.84
C GLY A 154 -6.92 -40.58 7.57
N LYS A 155 -7.27 -40.05 6.39
CA LYS A 155 -6.85 -40.56 5.09
C LYS A 155 -5.63 -39.78 4.61
N ALA A 156 -4.63 -40.49 4.08
CA ALA A 156 -3.57 -39.84 3.33
C ALA A 156 -4.16 -39.38 1.99
N THR A 157 -3.93 -38.12 1.63
CA THR A 157 -4.30 -37.57 0.34
C THR A 157 -3.05 -37.05 -0.34
N ALA A 158 -2.85 -37.44 -1.60
CA ALA A 158 -1.80 -36.93 -2.47
C ALA A 158 -2.42 -35.96 -3.48
N VAL A 159 -1.72 -34.86 -3.73
CA VAL A 159 -2.08 -33.88 -4.77
C VAL A 159 -0.97 -33.88 -5.80
N ASP A 160 -1.30 -34.22 -7.04
CA ASP A 160 -0.40 -34.09 -8.20
C ASP A 160 -0.84 -32.88 -9.04
N VAL A 161 0.08 -31.94 -9.23
CA VAL A 161 -0.16 -30.73 -10.01
C VAL A 161 0.67 -30.84 -11.27
N ASN A 162 0.00 -31.21 -12.36
CA ASN A 162 0.64 -31.40 -13.66
C ASN A 162 0.15 -30.34 -14.65
N VAL A 163 0.83 -30.24 -15.80
CA VAL A 163 0.43 -29.26 -16.82
C VAL A 163 -0.88 -29.70 -17.47
N GLY A 164 -1.97 -29.02 -17.12
CA GLY A 164 -3.30 -29.24 -17.71
C GLY A 164 -4.21 -30.20 -16.94
N HIS A 165 -3.75 -30.78 -15.82
CA HIS A 165 -4.60 -31.56 -14.93
C HIS A 165 -4.21 -31.37 -13.45
N PHE A 166 -5.21 -31.50 -12.58
CA PHE A 166 -5.09 -31.43 -11.12
C PHE A 166 -5.69 -32.72 -10.56
N ASP A 167 -4.83 -33.65 -10.17
CA ASP A 167 -5.26 -34.96 -9.67
C ASP A 167 -5.14 -35.01 -8.15
N TYR A 168 -6.15 -35.60 -7.51
CA TYR A 168 -6.17 -35.83 -6.07
C TYR A 168 -6.64 -37.26 -5.77
N THR A 169 -5.93 -37.95 -4.89
CA THR A 169 -6.24 -39.34 -4.45
C THR A 169 -6.06 -39.48 -2.96
#